data_AF-A0A815TEC3-F1
#
_entry.id   AF-A0A815TEC3-F1
#
_cell.length_a   1.000
_cell.length_b   1.000
_cell.length_c   1.000
_cell.angle_alpha   90.00
_cell.angle_beta   90.00
_cell.angle_gamma   90.00
#
_symmetry.space_group_name_H-M   'P 1'
#
loop_
_entity.id
_entity.type
_entity.pdbx_description
1 polymer ?
#
loop_
_entity_poly.entity_id
_entity_poly.type
_entity_poly.pdbx_seq_one_letter_code
_entity_poly.pdbx_strand_id
1 'polypeptide(L)' 'FWEVISDEHGIDPTGAYHGDSDLQLERINVYYNEAA' A
#
# COMPACT_ATOMS: atom_id res chain seq x y z
N PHE A 1 -2.07 12.88 -3.03
CA PHE A 1 -2.87 11.78 -3.63
C PHE A 1 -2.25 10.44 -3.24
N TRP A 2 -1.06 10.09 -3.74
CA TRP A 2 -0.36 8.85 -3.38
C TRP A 2 -0.02 8.71 -1.89
N GLU A 3 0.41 9.78 -1.24
CA GLU A 3 0.68 9.79 0.22
C GLU A 3 -0.53 9.36 1.06
N VAL A 4 -1.74 9.82 0.70
CA VAL A 4 -2.98 9.45 1.42
C VAL A 4 -3.30 7.96 1.24
N ILE A 5 -3.08 7.42 0.04
CA ILE A 5 -3.26 5.99 -0.25
C ILE A 5 -2.19 5.17 0.47
N SER A 6 -0.93 5.64 0.52
CA SER A 6 0.14 4.96 1.24
C SER A 6 -0.16 4.88 2.74
N ASP A 7 -0.58 5.99 3.36
CA ASP A 7 -0.95 6.02 4.78
C ASP A 7 -2.17 5.12 5.07
N GLU A 8 -3.21 5.14 4.23
CA GLU A 8 -4.41 4.30 4.38
C GLU A 8 -4.09 2.80 4.31
N HIS A 9 -3.10 2.44 3.50
CA HIS A 9 -2.67 1.06 3.30
C HIS A 9 -1.44 0.67 4.13
N GLY A 10 -0.98 1.53 5.04
CA GLY A 10 0.19 1.25 5.86
C GLY A 10 1.49 1.06 5.06
N ILE A 11 1.58 1.62 3.86
CA ILE A 11 2.84 1.70 3.11
C ILE A 11 3.64 2.88 3.63
N ASP A 12 4.86 2.60 4.08
CA ASP A 12 5.79 3.65 4.46
C ASP A 12 6.47 4.31 3.24
N PRO A 13 7.18 5.43 3.40
CA PRO A 13 7.87 6.11 2.29
C PRO A 13 8.98 5.27 1.63
N THR A 14 9.40 4.15 2.23
CA THR A 14 10.36 3.20 1.65
C THR A 14 9.68 2.13 0.78
N GLY A 15 8.34 2.12 0.75
CA GLY A 15 7.53 1.14 0.02
C GLY A 15 7.25 -0.12 0.82
N ALA A 16 7.63 -0.17 2.10
CA ALA A 16 7.38 -1.34 2.95
C ALA A 16 5.95 -1.29 3.51
N TYR A 17 5.27 -2.42 3.42
CA TYR A 17 3.92 -2.59 3.96
C TYR A 17 3.97 -2.95 5.45
N HIS A 18 3.25 -2.17 6.25
CA HIS A 18 3.07 -2.36 7.69
C HIS A 18 1.59 -2.41 8.08
N GLY A 19 0.70 -2.64 7.12
CA GLY A 19 -0.73 -2.78 7.39
C GLY A 19 -1.07 -4.09 8.10
N ASP A 20 -2.23 -4.11 8.73
CA ASP A 20 -2.70 -5.16 9.63
C ASP A 20 -3.83 -6.01 9.03
N SER A 21 -4.26 -5.70 7.80
CA SER A 21 -5.38 -6.37 7.14
C SER A 21 -5.07 -6.82 5.71
N ASP A 22 -5.35 -8.08 5.39
CA ASP A 22 -5.20 -8.63 4.04
C ASP A 22 -6.00 -7.86 2.97
N LEU A 23 -7.11 -7.19 3.37
CA LEU A 23 -7.90 -6.35 2.47
C LEU A 23 -7.15 -5.09 2.01
N GLN A 24 -6.20 -4.59 2.82
CA GLN A 24 -5.34 -3.48 2.41
C GLN A 24 -4.39 -3.94 1.30
N LEU A 25 -3.89 -5.19 1.35
CA LEU A 25 -3.04 -5.76 0.30
C LEU A 25 -3.82 -5.99 -1.01
N GLU A 26 -5.04 -6.53 -0.94
CA GLU A 26 -5.84 -6.80 -2.15
C GLU A 26 -6.13 -5.54 -2.97
N ARG A 27 -6.35 -4.41 -2.29
CA ARG A 27 -6.69 -3.13 -2.91
C ARG A 27 -5.47 -2.31 -3.32
N ILE A 28 -4.30 -2.61 -2.75
CA ILE A 28 -3.05 -1.94 -3.11
C ILE A 28 -2.66 -2.24 -4.55
N ASN A 29 -2.99 -3.43 -5.05
CA ASN A 29 -2.72 -3.88 -6.42
C ASN A 29 -3.43 -3.04 -7.50
N VAL A 30 -4.47 -2.28 -7.14
CA VAL A 30 -5.13 -1.34 -8.05
C VAL A 30 -4.23 -0.13 -8.35
N TYR A 31 -3.34 0.20 -7.42
CA TYR A 31 -2.58 1.43 -7.37
C TYR A 31 -1.07 1.20 -7.52
N TYR A 32 -0.59 0.08 -7.00
CA TYR A 32 0.79 -0.38 -7.07
C TYR A 32 0.80 -1.72 -7.81
N ASN A 33 1.35 -1.75 -9.01
CA ASN A 33 1.74 -3.04 -9.59
C ASN A 33 2.99 -3.52 -8.84
N GLU A 34 3.12 -4.83 -8.63
CA GLU A 34 4.35 -5.47 -8.16
C GLU A 34 5.49 -5.20 -9.17
N ALA A 35 6.03 -3.98 -9.16
CA ALA A 35 7.27 -3.67 -9.84
C ALA A 35 8.38 -4.24 -8.97
N ALA A 36 8.75 -5.47 -9.32
CA ALA A 36 9.88 -6.22 -8.79
C ALA A 36 11.20 -5.43 -8.84
#